data_AF-A0A7V3CV25-F1
#
_entry.id   AF-A0A7V3CV25-F1
#
_cell.length_a   1.000
_cell.length_b   1.000
_cell.length_c   1.000
_cell.angle_alpha   90.00
_cell.angle_beta   90.00
_cell.angle_gamma   90.00
#
_symmetry.space_group_name_H-M   'P 1'
#
loop_
_entity.id
_entity.type
_entity.pdbx_description
1 polymer ?
#
loop_
_entity_poly.entity_id
_entity_poly.type
_entity_poly.pdbx_seq_one_letter_code
_entity_poly.pdbx_strand_id
1 'polypeptide(L)'
;FRDYLYIPLGGSKGGTWMKVRNTFIIFIVSGFWHGANWTFIAWGALNAIYFLPLLLTNNNRNHLGIVAEGKLVPNAKEFFSMLITFSLTVIAWIFFRAETIHHAWSFISDMFLGFTSKSAYIESINFMRHTVGFLFPVVILLFFMTEWLGRENQYAIAHMGTHWKRPMRHAVYYLIIIALFWFGGKEQQFIYFQF
;
A
#
# COMPACT_ATOMS: atom_id res chain seq x y z
N PHE A 1 -12.32 -5.12 11.37
CA PHE A 1 -11.61 -6.20 12.10
C PHE A 1 -11.17 -5.84 13.51
N ARG A 2 -10.57 -4.67 13.77
CA ARG A 2 -10.18 -4.29 15.14
C ARG A 2 -11.38 -4.23 16.10
N ASP A 3 -12.36 -3.38 15.80
CA ASP A 3 -13.42 -3.09 16.78
C ASP A 3 -14.45 -4.22 16.89
N TYR A 4 -14.68 -4.94 15.79
CA TYR A 4 -15.69 -6.00 15.70
C TYR A 4 -15.17 -7.42 15.92
N LEU A 5 -13.85 -7.64 15.92
CA LEU A 5 -13.28 -8.98 16.11
C LEU A 5 -12.13 -8.95 17.13
N TYR A 6 -11.13 -8.09 16.93
CA TYR A 6 -9.98 -8.03 17.85
C TYR A 6 -10.39 -7.69 19.28
N ILE A 7 -11.16 -6.61 19.48
CA ILE A 7 -11.60 -6.16 20.82
C ILE A 7 -12.50 -7.22 21.50
N PRO A 8 -13.53 -7.78 20.83
CA PRO A 8 -14.33 -8.87 21.39
C PRO A 8 -13.54 -10.12 21.79
N LEU A 9 -12.44 -10.45 21.08
CA LEU A 9 -11.55 -11.56 21.44
C LEU A 9 -10.63 -11.28 22.65
N GLY A 10 -10.80 -10.12 23.31
CA GLY A 10 -9.97 -9.66 24.44
C GLY A 10 -8.90 -8.64 24.04
N GLY A 11 -8.77 -8.33 22.75
CA GLY A 11 -7.84 -7.33 22.23
C GLY A 11 -6.40 -7.59 22.67
N SER A 12 -5.76 -6.55 23.20
CA SER A 12 -4.40 -6.62 23.77
C SER A 12 -4.37 -6.90 25.27
N LYS A 13 -5.49 -7.35 25.86
CA LYS A 13 -5.55 -7.74 27.28
C LYS A 13 -5.05 -9.19 27.44
N GLY A 14 -4.54 -9.52 28.63
CA GLY A 14 -4.01 -10.84 28.94
C GLY A 14 -2.54 -11.05 28.54
N GLY A 15 -2.10 -12.31 28.60
CA GLY A 15 -0.71 -12.70 28.33
C GLY A 15 -0.32 -12.60 26.84
N THR A 16 0.99 -12.61 26.58
CA THR A 16 1.55 -12.47 25.22
C THR A 16 0.95 -13.45 24.22
N TRP A 17 0.79 -14.73 24.60
CA TRP A 17 0.17 -15.75 23.75
C TRP A 17 -1.24 -15.38 23.27
N MET A 18 -2.07 -14.81 24.14
CA MET A 18 -3.44 -14.40 23.80
C MET A 18 -3.42 -13.26 22.77
N LYS A 19 -2.51 -12.30 22.93
CA LYS A 19 -2.34 -11.19 21.98
C LYS A 19 -1.88 -11.70 20.60
N VAL A 20 -0.94 -12.64 20.57
CA VAL A 20 -0.46 -13.28 19.33
C VAL A 20 -1.60 -14.02 18.65
N ARG A 21 -2.29 -14.91 19.37
CA ARG A 21 -3.45 -15.66 18.84
C ARG A 21 -4.51 -14.71 18.27
N ASN A 22 -4.90 -13.68 19.01
CA ASN A 22 -5.91 -12.71 18.58
C ASN A 22 -5.47 -11.97 17.31
N THR A 23 -4.18 -11.65 17.18
CA THR A 23 -3.60 -11.00 15.99
C THR A 23 -3.65 -11.92 14.76
N PHE A 24 -3.26 -13.18 14.91
CA PHE A 24 -3.36 -14.15 13.82
C PHE A 24 -4.81 -14.37 13.37
N ILE A 25 -5.74 -14.51 14.33
CA ILE A 25 -7.17 -14.68 14.00
C ILE A 25 -7.66 -13.50 13.16
N ILE A 26 -7.39 -12.25 13.55
CA ILE A 26 -7.95 -11.10 12.83
C ILE A 26 -7.40 -10.97 11.41
N PHE A 27 -6.12 -11.25 11.19
CA PHE A 27 -5.53 -11.13 9.86
C PHE A 27 -5.92 -12.31 8.96
N ILE A 28 -6.00 -13.54 9.50
CA ILE A 28 -6.46 -14.71 8.72
C ILE A 28 -7.93 -14.55 8.36
N VAL A 29 -8.79 -14.13 9.30
CA VAL A 29 -10.22 -13.87 9.01
C VAL A 29 -10.36 -12.69 8.03
N SER A 30 -9.49 -11.68 8.11
CA SER A 30 -9.43 -10.63 7.08
C SER A 30 -9.06 -11.18 5.71
N GLY A 31 -8.13 -12.14 5.62
CA GLY A 31 -7.80 -12.84 4.38
C GLY A 31 -9.01 -13.59 3.82
N PHE A 32 -9.68 -14.41 4.64
CA PHE A 32 -10.91 -15.12 4.25
C PHE A 32 -12.01 -14.18 3.74
N TRP A 33 -12.12 -12.99 4.31
CA TRP A 33 -13.10 -12.00 3.85
C TRP A 33 -12.83 -11.50 2.42
N HIS A 34 -11.58 -11.52 1.97
CA HIS A 34 -11.23 -11.15 0.59
C HIS A 34 -11.41 -12.29 -0.41
N GLY A 35 -11.34 -13.56 0.03
CA GLY A 35 -11.67 -14.70 -0.80
C GLY A 35 -11.30 -16.05 -0.19
N ALA A 36 -11.78 -17.13 -0.79
CA ALA A 36 -11.56 -18.50 -0.32
C ALA A 36 -10.24 -19.14 -0.79
N ASN A 37 -9.44 -18.41 -1.58
CA ASN A 37 -8.16 -18.90 -2.07
C ASN A 37 -7.11 -18.92 -0.94
N TRP A 38 -6.24 -19.93 -0.96
CA TRP A 38 -5.10 -20.06 -0.04
C TRP A 38 -4.15 -18.86 -0.08
N THR A 39 -4.10 -18.15 -1.21
CA THR A 39 -3.29 -16.95 -1.39
C THR A 39 -3.70 -15.83 -0.41
N PHE A 40 -4.99 -15.66 -0.13
CA PHE A 40 -5.48 -14.69 0.85
C PHE A 40 -5.17 -15.09 2.30
N ILE A 41 -5.17 -16.39 2.61
CA ILE A 41 -4.76 -16.90 3.93
C ILE A 41 -3.26 -16.64 4.14
N ALA A 42 -2.43 -16.92 3.12
CA ALA A 42 -1.00 -16.63 3.15
C ALA A 42 -0.74 -15.13 3.33
N TRP A 43 -1.46 -14.26 2.61
CA TRP A 43 -1.41 -12.81 2.80
C TRP A 43 -1.75 -12.40 4.24
N GLY A 44 -2.84 -12.94 4.81
CA GLY A 44 -3.22 -12.68 6.20
C GLY A 44 -2.16 -13.13 7.19
N ALA A 45 -1.63 -14.35 7.02
CA ALA A 45 -0.58 -14.89 7.87
C ALA A 45 0.71 -14.04 7.83
N LEU A 46 1.14 -13.59 6.64
CA LEU A 46 2.30 -12.72 6.48
C LEU A 46 2.11 -11.40 7.23
N ASN A 47 0.96 -10.73 7.09
CA ASN A 47 0.68 -9.50 7.81
C ASN A 47 0.67 -9.71 9.34
N ALA A 48 0.14 -10.83 9.83
CA ALA A 48 0.21 -11.19 11.25
C ALA A 48 1.66 -11.34 11.74
N ILE A 49 2.50 -12.01 10.94
CA ILE A 49 3.93 -12.20 11.24
C ILE A 49 4.65 -10.84 11.26
N TYR A 50 4.41 -9.98 10.28
CA TYR A 50 5.04 -8.66 10.19
C TYR A 50 4.63 -7.72 11.32
N PHE A 51 3.42 -7.89 11.87
CA PHE A 51 2.97 -7.13 13.02
C PHE A 51 3.57 -7.63 14.35
N LEU A 52 4.06 -8.87 14.40
CA LEU A 52 4.48 -9.53 15.63
C LEU A 52 5.62 -8.82 16.36
N PRO A 53 6.70 -8.32 15.71
CA PRO A 53 7.75 -7.57 16.39
C PRO A 53 7.21 -6.32 17.10
N LEU A 54 6.28 -5.61 16.48
CA LEU A 54 5.66 -4.42 17.07
C LEU A 54 4.83 -4.78 18.31
N LEU A 55 4.11 -5.91 18.25
CA LEU A 55 3.31 -6.43 19.35
C LEU A 55 4.17 -6.92 20.52
N LEU A 56 5.22 -7.69 20.25
CA LEU A 56 6.08 -8.28 21.28
C LEU A 56 6.97 -7.25 21.97
N THR A 57 7.42 -6.23 21.25
CA THR A 57 8.24 -5.15 21.81
C THR A 57 7.41 -4.06 22.48
N ASN A 58 6.07 -4.17 22.52
CA ASN A 58 5.13 -3.14 23.00
C ASN A 58 5.38 -1.75 22.40
N ASN A 59 5.98 -1.67 21.21
CA ASN A 59 6.32 -0.41 20.55
C ASN A 59 5.15 0.17 19.75
N ASN A 60 3.94 -0.40 19.85
CA ASN A 60 2.78 -0.03 19.03
C ASN A 60 2.30 1.43 19.22
N ARG A 61 2.77 2.14 20.27
CA ARG A 61 2.46 3.57 20.52
C ARG A 61 3.67 4.49 20.50
N ASN A 62 4.86 3.96 20.25
CA ASN A 62 6.10 4.73 20.43
C ASN A 62 6.48 5.55 19.19
N HIS A 63 5.84 5.30 18.04
CA HIS A 63 6.11 5.96 16.77
C HIS A 63 4.81 6.47 16.12
N LEU A 64 4.03 7.25 16.87
CA LEU A 64 2.76 7.83 16.39
C LEU A 64 2.95 9.18 15.67
N GLY A 65 4.16 9.74 15.69
CA GLY A 65 4.49 10.97 15.00
C GLY A 65 4.60 10.80 13.48
N ILE A 66 4.59 11.92 12.76
CA ILE A 66 4.75 11.94 11.32
C ILE A 66 6.23 11.71 10.97
N VAL A 67 6.48 10.91 9.93
CA VAL A 67 7.85 10.67 9.47
C VAL A 67 8.47 11.96 8.96
N ALA A 68 9.72 12.24 9.35
CA ALA A 68 10.45 13.43 8.94
C ALA A 68 9.75 14.75 9.31
N GLU A 69 8.97 14.80 10.39
CA GLU A 69 8.23 16.00 10.80
C GLU A 69 9.13 17.26 10.85
N GLY A 70 8.68 18.33 10.19
CA GLY A 70 9.40 19.61 10.05
C GLY A 70 10.62 19.57 9.13
N LYS A 71 10.89 18.44 8.43
CA LYS A 71 12.06 18.27 7.55
C LYS A 71 11.63 17.87 6.15
N LEU A 72 12.46 18.14 5.14
CA LEU A 72 12.15 17.70 3.76
C LEU A 72 12.53 16.24 3.50
N VAL A 73 13.49 15.70 4.25
CA VAL A 73 14.03 14.35 4.03
C VAL A 73 14.02 13.56 5.34
N PRO A 74 13.74 12.25 5.27
CA PRO A 74 13.82 11.38 6.43
C PRO A 74 15.28 11.20 6.85
N ASN A 75 15.51 10.97 8.14
CA ASN A 75 16.81 10.49 8.58
C ASN A 75 17.01 9.02 8.16
N ALA A 76 18.24 8.50 8.28
CA ALA A 76 18.55 7.14 7.84
C ALA A 76 17.65 6.07 8.50
N LYS A 77 17.37 6.19 9.80
CA LYS A 77 16.50 5.24 10.53
C LYS A 77 15.08 5.26 9.97
N GLU A 78 14.52 6.43 9.75
CA GLU A 78 13.19 6.60 9.16
C GLU A 78 13.13 6.05 7.74
N PHE A 79 14.14 6.36 6.92
CA PHE A 79 14.25 5.86 5.55
C PHE A 79 14.26 4.34 5.51
N PHE A 80 15.11 3.68 6.30
CA PHE A 80 15.16 2.23 6.37
C PHE A 80 13.87 1.63 6.94
N SER A 81 13.24 2.27 7.92
CA SER A 81 11.96 1.81 8.46
C SER A 81 10.87 1.84 7.39
N MET A 82 10.77 2.93 6.62
CA MET A 82 9.84 3.03 5.49
C MET A 82 10.14 1.98 4.42
N LEU A 83 11.41 1.81 4.05
CA LEU A 83 11.82 0.83 3.04
C LEU A 83 11.47 -0.60 3.46
N ILE A 84 11.71 -0.96 4.71
CA ILE A 84 11.37 -2.28 5.26
C ILE A 84 9.85 -2.48 5.23
N THR A 85 9.07 -1.53 5.78
CA THR A 85 7.60 -1.66 5.80
C THR A 85 7.02 -1.74 4.39
N PHE A 86 7.51 -0.91 3.46
CA PHE A 86 7.10 -0.96 2.06
C PHE A 86 7.43 -2.31 1.43
N SER A 87 8.66 -2.81 1.59
CA SER A 87 9.09 -4.09 1.02
C SER A 87 8.26 -5.26 1.56
N LEU A 88 8.04 -5.31 2.87
CA LEU A 88 7.20 -6.33 3.51
C LEU A 88 5.76 -6.27 2.96
N THR A 89 5.19 -5.07 2.84
CA THR A 89 3.83 -4.86 2.34
C THR A 89 3.72 -5.31 0.88
N VAL A 90 4.68 -4.95 0.03
CA VAL A 90 4.70 -5.36 -1.39
C VAL A 90 4.80 -6.88 -1.51
N ILE A 91 5.69 -7.52 -0.73
CA ILE A 91 5.80 -8.99 -0.71
C ILE A 91 4.47 -9.65 -0.31
N ALA A 92 3.79 -9.13 0.72
CA ALA A 92 2.47 -9.64 1.08
C ALA A 92 1.47 -9.45 -0.07
N TRP A 93 1.44 -8.27 -0.70
CA TRP A 93 0.52 -7.97 -1.81
C TRP A 93 0.70 -8.85 -3.04
N ILE A 94 1.89 -9.44 -3.26
CA ILE A 94 2.07 -10.47 -4.30
C ILE A 94 1.10 -11.65 -4.06
N PHE A 95 1.00 -12.13 -2.82
CA PHE A 95 0.05 -13.19 -2.46
C PHE A 95 -1.40 -12.71 -2.57
N PHE A 96 -1.68 -11.44 -2.27
CA PHE A 96 -3.03 -10.91 -2.43
C PHE A 96 -3.51 -10.91 -3.89
N ARG A 97 -2.60 -10.65 -4.84
CA ARG A 97 -2.92 -10.51 -6.27
C ARG A 97 -2.79 -11.80 -7.06
N ALA A 98 -1.91 -12.71 -6.64
CA ALA A 98 -1.62 -13.93 -7.38
C ALA A 98 -2.80 -14.91 -7.39
N GLU A 99 -2.99 -15.59 -8.51
CA GLU A 99 -4.04 -16.60 -8.70
C GLU A 99 -3.79 -17.87 -7.87
N THR A 100 -2.52 -18.21 -7.61
CA THR A 100 -2.14 -19.39 -6.83
C THR A 100 -0.89 -19.10 -5.99
N ILE A 101 -0.64 -19.92 -4.97
CA ILE A 101 0.59 -19.85 -4.15
C ILE A 101 1.84 -20.07 -5.02
N HIS A 102 1.77 -20.99 -5.99
CA HIS A 102 2.87 -21.20 -6.93
C HIS A 102 3.13 -19.95 -7.76
N HIS A 103 2.08 -19.31 -8.29
CA HIS A 103 2.19 -18.08 -9.07
C HIS A 103 2.81 -16.94 -8.23
N ALA A 104 2.44 -16.81 -6.95
CA ALA A 104 3.07 -15.86 -6.03
C ALA A 104 4.59 -16.12 -5.87
N TRP A 105 4.99 -17.39 -5.75
CA TRP A 105 6.40 -17.75 -5.64
C TRP A 105 7.19 -17.50 -6.93
N SER A 106 6.55 -17.73 -8.10
CA SER A 106 7.12 -17.38 -9.39
C SER A 106 7.42 -15.89 -9.48
N PHE A 107 6.46 -15.01 -9.09
CA PHE A 107 6.70 -13.57 -9.04
C PHE A 107 7.91 -13.20 -8.17
N ILE A 108 7.99 -13.74 -6.95
CA ILE A 108 9.10 -13.46 -6.04
C ILE A 108 10.42 -13.92 -6.65
N SER A 109 10.45 -15.11 -7.26
CA SER A 109 11.67 -15.65 -7.89
C SER A 109 12.10 -14.80 -9.07
N ASP A 110 11.15 -14.41 -9.93
CA ASP A 110 11.39 -13.59 -11.11
C ASP A 110 11.87 -12.19 -10.76
N MET A 111 11.45 -11.63 -9.60
CA MET A 111 11.99 -10.36 -9.12
C MET A 111 13.50 -10.42 -8.92
N PHE A 112 14.07 -11.54 -8.44
CA PHE A 112 15.52 -11.65 -8.23
C PHE A 112 16.26 -12.16 -9.47
N LEU A 113 15.67 -13.08 -10.22
CA LEU A 113 16.30 -13.70 -11.39
C LEU A 113 16.21 -12.82 -12.63
N GLY A 114 15.11 -12.06 -12.76
CA GLY A 114 14.82 -11.19 -13.91
C GLY A 114 15.88 -10.12 -14.16
N PHE A 115 16.57 -9.65 -13.11
CA PHE A 115 17.66 -8.68 -13.24
C PHE A 115 18.84 -9.19 -14.09
N THR A 116 19.02 -10.51 -14.17
CA THR A 116 20.12 -11.11 -14.94
C THR A 116 19.70 -11.53 -16.36
N SER A 117 18.40 -11.48 -16.65
CA SER A 117 17.84 -11.91 -17.93
C SER A 117 17.89 -10.78 -18.97
N LYS A 118 18.63 -11.01 -20.06
CA LYS A 118 18.68 -10.09 -21.20
C LYS A 118 17.32 -9.86 -21.83
N SER A 119 16.47 -10.88 -21.93
CA SER A 119 15.12 -10.75 -22.50
C SER A 119 14.22 -9.91 -21.60
N ALA A 120 14.25 -10.14 -20.29
CA ALA A 120 13.47 -9.34 -19.33
C ALA A 120 13.89 -7.85 -19.37
N TYR A 121 15.19 -7.59 -19.48
CA TYR A 121 15.70 -6.23 -19.66
C TYR A 121 15.16 -5.58 -20.95
N ILE A 122 15.20 -6.27 -22.08
CA ILE A 122 14.70 -5.74 -23.36
C ILE A 122 13.19 -5.43 -23.28
N GLU A 123 12.40 -6.33 -22.70
CA GLU A 123 10.96 -6.12 -22.50
C GLU A 123 10.69 -4.89 -21.61
N SER A 124 11.46 -4.71 -20.54
CA SER A 124 11.33 -3.53 -19.67
C SER A 124 11.60 -2.21 -20.42
N ILE A 125 12.61 -2.19 -21.30
CA ILE A 125 12.93 -1.02 -22.12
C ILE A 125 11.82 -0.77 -23.16
N ASN A 126 11.29 -1.82 -23.79
CA ASN A 126 10.19 -1.69 -24.75
C ASN A 126 8.93 -1.13 -24.07
N PHE A 127 8.60 -1.62 -22.88
CA PHE A 127 7.51 -1.09 -22.07
C PHE A 127 7.71 0.40 -21.76
N MET A 128 8.91 0.79 -21.30
CA MET A 128 9.24 2.20 -20.98
C MET A 128 9.18 3.13 -22.20
N ARG A 129 9.36 2.61 -23.42
CA ARG A 129 9.23 3.39 -24.66
C ARG A 129 7.78 3.62 -25.07
N HIS A 130 6.84 2.80 -24.59
CA HIS A 130 5.42 3.05 -24.80
C HIS A 130 4.94 4.23 -23.95
N THR A 131 3.98 5.00 -24.45
CA THR A 131 3.44 6.18 -23.77
C THR A 131 3.00 5.87 -22.33
N VAL A 132 2.38 4.72 -22.11
CA VAL A 132 1.96 4.28 -20.78
C VAL A 132 3.16 4.01 -19.87
N GLY A 133 4.16 3.26 -20.35
CA GLY A 133 5.35 2.95 -19.57
C GLY A 133 6.21 4.18 -19.26
N PHE A 134 6.21 5.18 -20.14
CA PHE A 134 6.86 6.46 -19.86
C PHE A 134 6.08 7.32 -18.84
N LEU A 135 4.77 7.45 -19.02
CA LEU A 135 3.94 8.31 -18.15
C LEU A 135 3.75 7.72 -16.76
N PHE A 136 3.71 6.40 -16.62
CA PHE A 136 3.49 5.72 -15.35
C PHE A 136 4.47 6.14 -14.22
N PRO A 137 5.81 6.06 -14.40
CA PRO A 137 6.75 6.50 -13.37
C PRO A 137 6.67 8.01 -13.11
N VAL A 138 6.33 8.83 -14.11
CA VAL A 138 6.15 10.27 -13.95
C VAL A 138 4.95 10.56 -13.04
N VAL A 139 3.82 9.91 -13.28
CA VAL A 139 2.61 10.05 -12.45
C VAL A 139 2.86 9.54 -11.04
N ILE A 140 3.54 8.41 -10.89
CA ILE A 140 3.95 7.89 -9.57
C ILE A 140 4.83 8.91 -8.85
N LEU A 141 5.85 9.44 -9.51
CA LEU A 141 6.75 10.42 -8.91
C LEU A 141 6.00 11.67 -8.46
N LEU A 142 5.10 12.19 -9.30
CA LEU A 142 4.25 13.32 -8.95
C LEU A 142 3.36 13.00 -7.73
N PHE A 143 2.72 11.83 -7.71
CA PHE A 143 1.91 11.39 -6.58
C PHE A 143 2.74 11.30 -5.29
N PHE A 144 3.89 10.64 -5.34
CA PHE A 144 4.81 10.55 -4.21
C PHE A 144 5.27 11.93 -3.74
N MET A 145 5.61 12.85 -4.66
CA MET A 145 5.99 14.22 -4.30
C MET A 145 4.85 14.97 -3.62
N THR A 146 3.62 14.86 -4.15
CA THR A 146 2.46 15.53 -3.55
C THR A 146 2.14 14.98 -2.16
N GLU A 147 2.12 13.66 -2.00
CA GLU A 147 1.89 13.01 -0.71
C GLU A 147 3.01 13.34 0.29
N TRP A 148 4.26 13.32 -0.17
CA TRP A 148 5.41 13.61 0.69
C TRP A 148 5.42 15.06 1.20
N LEU A 149 5.16 16.04 0.32
CA LEU A 149 5.09 17.45 0.70
C LEU A 149 3.86 17.75 1.56
N GLY A 150 2.76 17.04 1.35
CA GLY A 150 1.51 17.24 2.05
C GLY A 150 1.33 16.42 3.33
N ARG A 151 2.26 15.53 3.68
CA ARG A 151 2.14 14.54 4.76
C ARG A 151 1.84 15.08 6.17
N GLU A 152 2.13 16.35 6.42
CA GLU A 152 1.86 17.01 7.71
C GLU A 152 0.44 17.58 7.80
N ASN A 153 -0.28 17.59 6.68
CA ASN A 153 -1.65 18.07 6.59
C ASN A 153 -2.63 16.90 6.62
N GLN A 154 -3.93 17.21 6.80
CA GLN A 154 -4.98 16.18 6.78
C GLN A 154 -5.09 15.46 5.42
N TYR A 155 -4.71 16.12 4.32
CA TYR A 155 -4.69 15.58 2.97
C TYR A 155 -3.55 16.22 2.16
N ALA A 156 -2.97 15.47 1.22
CA ALA A 156 -1.75 15.87 0.51
C ALA A 156 -1.84 17.24 -0.17
N ILE A 157 -3.01 17.54 -0.75
CA ILE A 157 -3.28 18.76 -1.51
C ILE A 157 -3.95 19.86 -0.66
N ALA A 158 -3.89 19.80 0.66
CA ALA A 158 -4.64 20.69 1.56
C ALA A 158 -4.47 22.17 1.30
N HIS A 159 -3.24 22.59 1.04
CA HIS A 159 -2.91 23.98 0.76
C HIS A 159 -2.73 24.26 -0.74
N MET A 160 -2.91 23.25 -1.60
CA MET A 160 -2.72 23.39 -3.04
C MET A 160 -3.75 24.36 -3.61
N GLY A 161 -3.26 25.44 -4.21
CA GLY A 161 -4.11 26.45 -4.84
C GLY A 161 -4.89 27.37 -3.90
N THR A 162 -4.56 27.39 -2.62
CA THR A 162 -5.16 28.32 -1.64
C THR A 162 -4.82 29.78 -1.93
N HIS A 163 -3.63 30.05 -2.46
CA HIS A 163 -3.18 31.40 -2.87
C HIS A 163 -3.59 31.79 -4.30
N TRP A 164 -4.28 30.92 -5.02
CA TRP A 164 -4.67 31.20 -6.41
C TRP A 164 -5.78 32.24 -6.48
N LYS A 165 -5.76 33.06 -7.54
CA LYS A 165 -6.88 33.94 -7.86
C LYS A 165 -8.15 33.09 -8.04
N ARG A 166 -9.28 33.55 -7.49
CA ARG A 166 -10.59 32.86 -7.54
C ARG A 166 -10.92 32.24 -8.92
N PRO A 167 -10.80 32.96 -10.06
CA PRO A 167 -11.15 32.37 -11.36
C PRO A 167 -10.29 31.14 -11.72
N MET A 168 -8.99 31.18 -11.42
CA MET A 168 -8.08 30.06 -11.72
C MET A 168 -8.44 28.81 -10.91
N ARG A 169 -8.79 29.01 -9.63
CA ARG A 169 -9.21 27.91 -8.75
C ARG A 169 -10.50 27.26 -9.25
N HIS A 170 -11.50 28.05 -9.64
CA HIS A 170 -12.73 27.52 -10.21
C HIS A 170 -12.50 26.81 -11.55
N ALA A 171 -11.63 27.34 -12.41
CA ALA A 171 -11.27 26.69 -13.67
C ALA A 171 -10.69 25.29 -13.44
N VAL A 172 -9.81 25.11 -12.44
CA VAL A 172 -9.27 23.78 -12.09
C VAL A 172 -10.35 22.85 -11.56
N TYR A 173 -11.27 23.32 -10.71
CA TYR A 173 -12.38 22.49 -10.25
C TYR A 173 -13.29 22.03 -11.40
N TYR A 174 -13.65 22.93 -12.31
CA TYR A 174 -14.42 22.56 -13.50
C TYR A 174 -13.66 21.59 -14.40
N LEU A 175 -12.35 21.77 -14.57
CA LEU A 175 -11.52 20.86 -15.35
C LEU A 175 -11.49 19.46 -14.73
N ILE A 176 -11.37 19.34 -13.40
CA ILE A 176 -11.44 18.05 -12.70
C ILE A 176 -12.81 17.41 -12.90
N ILE A 177 -13.90 18.17 -12.74
CA ILE A 177 -15.27 17.67 -12.95
C ILE A 177 -15.45 17.17 -14.39
N ILE A 178 -15.02 17.94 -15.39
CA ILE A 178 -15.09 17.56 -16.80
C ILE A 178 -14.25 16.29 -17.04
N ALA A 179 -13.05 16.20 -16.47
CA ALA A 179 -12.21 15.02 -16.58
C ALA A 179 -12.89 13.79 -15.95
N LEU A 180 -13.54 13.92 -14.80
CA LEU A 180 -14.30 12.82 -14.19
C LEU A 180 -15.43 12.32 -15.08
N PHE A 181 -16.14 13.21 -15.78
CA PHE A 181 -17.17 12.80 -16.74
C PHE A 181 -16.59 12.21 -18.02
N TRP A 182 -15.47 12.75 -18.50
CA TRP A 182 -14.83 12.28 -19.73
C TRP A 182 -14.17 10.91 -19.56
N PHE A 183 -13.53 10.69 -18.41
CA PHE A 183 -12.85 9.43 -18.06
C PHE A 183 -13.69 8.51 -17.16
N GLY A 184 -14.95 8.86 -16.91
CA GLY A 184 -15.91 8.00 -16.22
C GLY A 184 -16.12 6.72 -17.02
N GLY A 185 -15.44 5.65 -16.62
CA GLY A 185 -15.50 4.35 -17.28
C GLY A 185 -16.88 3.69 -17.20
N LYS A 186 -17.07 2.61 -17.96
CA LYS A 186 -18.26 1.75 -17.86
C LYS A 186 -18.32 1.09 -16.47
N GLU A 187 -19.53 0.75 -16.02
CA GLU A 187 -19.74 -0.01 -14.78
C GLU A 187 -18.79 -1.20 -14.70
N GLN A 188 -17.86 -1.15 -13.75
CA GLN A 188 -17.03 -2.31 -13.42
C GLN A 188 -17.73 -3.11 -12.33
N GLN A 189 -17.69 -4.43 -12.47
CA GLN A 189 -18.11 -5.31 -11.37
C GLN A 189 -17.31 -4.97 -10.13
N PHE A 190 -17.99 -4.96 -8.99
CA PHE A 190 -17.37 -4.62 -7.71
C PHE A 190 -16.11 -5.46 -7.52
N ILE A 191 -15.01 -4.81 -7.11
CA ILE A 191 -13.64 -5.37 -7.13
C ILE A 191 -13.55 -6.73 -6.43
N TYR A 192 -14.45 -7.03 -5.49
CA TYR A 192 -14.54 -8.31 -4.78
C TYR A 192 -14.87 -9.53 -5.65
N PHE A 193 -15.37 -9.32 -6.87
CA PHE A 193 -15.73 -10.39 -7.81
C PHE A 193 -14.76 -10.52 -8.98
N GLN A 194 -13.67 -9.74 -8.99
CA GLN A 194 -12.69 -9.73 -10.09
C GLN A 194 -11.36 -10.44 -9.75
N PHE A 195 -11.36 -11.30 -8.73
CA PHE A 195 -10.18 -12.09 -8.33
C PHE A 195 -10.20 -13.50 -8.90
#